data_AF-A0A087CA73-F1
#
_entry.id   AF-A0A087CA73-F1
#
_cell.length_a   1.000
_cell.length_b   1.000
_cell.length_c   1.000
_cell.angle_alpha   90.00
_cell.angle_beta   90.00
_cell.angle_gamma   90.00
#
_symmetry.space_group_name_H-M   'P 1'
#
loop_
_entity.id
_entity.type
_entity.pdbx_description
1 polymer ?
#
loop_
_entity_poly.entity_id
_entity_poly.type
_entity_poly.pdbx_seq_one_letter_code
_entity_poly.pdbx_strand_id
1 'polypeptide(L)'
;MAIHIGSNKVTSCFAAMVLGMVMAAGTTGVALAAEQFPEEGGSWQYGDNGFCAYSNYWHASKTHGSSVSAGNKTSTSICTARNKWSYAQVNMPGTSAPAYHYRLC
;
A
#
# COMPACT_ATOMS: atom_id res chain seq x y z
N MET A 1 9.22 20.39 22.09
CA MET A 1 8.24 20.27 20.99
C MET A 1 8.15 18.79 20.66
N ALA A 2 7.21 18.08 21.26
CA ALA A 2 7.10 16.62 21.12
C ALA A 2 6.42 16.31 19.79
N ILE A 3 7.18 15.78 18.84
CA ILE A 3 6.62 15.21 17.61
C ILE A 3 5.95 13.91 18.04
N HIS A 4 4.63 13.96 18.19
CA HIS A 4 3.79 12.81 18.45
C HIS A 4 3.92 11.86 17.26
N ILE A 5 4.84 10.89 17.33
CA ILE A 5 4.79 9.70 16.48
C ILE A 5 3.69 8.83 17.06
N GLY A 6 2.44 9.23 16.78
CA GLY A 6 1.29 8.41 17.06
C GLY A 6 1.37 7.19 16.16
N SER A 7 1.81 6.06 16.71
CA SER A 7 1.54 4.74 16.16
C SER A 7 0.03 4.56 16.10
N ASN A 8 -0.59 5.10 15.05
CA ASN A 8 -2.02 5.01 14.82
C ASN A 8 -2.35 3.54 14.65
N LYS A 9 -3.17 3.02 15.57
CA LYS A 9 -3.66 1.64 15.58
C LYS A 9 -4.14 1.29 14.18
N VAL A 10 -3.30 0.55 13.46
CA VAL A 10 -3.55 0.16 12.07
C VAL A 10 -4.61 -0.93 12.15
N THR A 11 -5.88 -0.55 11.99
CA THR A 11 -6.93 -1.52 11.72
C THR A 11 -6.54 -2.19 10.40
N SER A 12 -5.95 -3.38 10.50
CA SER A 12 -5.38 -4.12 9.38
C SER A 12 -6.40 -4.24 8.25
N CYS A 13 -6.08 -3.65 7.09
CA CYS A 13 -6.81 -3.84 5.86
C CYS A 13 -6.18 -5.08 5.28
N PHE A 14 -6.85 -6.22 5.41
CA PHE A 14 -6.38 -7.48 4.85
C PHE A 14 -6.25 -7.34 3.32
N ALA A 15 -5.09 -6.90 2.86
CA ALA A 15 -4.69 -6.95 1.46
C ALA A 15 -4.18 -8.38 1.19
N ALA A 16 -5.12 -9.32 1.05
CA ALA A 16 -4.80 -10.64 0.53
C ALA A 16 -4.79 -10.52 -1.00
N MET A 17 -3.64 -10.73 -1.64
CA MET A 17 -3.62 -11.01 -3.07
C MET A 17 -2.81 -12.26 -3.41
N VAL A 18 -3.52 -13.13 -4.11
CA VAL A 18 -3.10 -14.40 -4.69
C VAL A 18 -2.41 -14.10 -6.02
N LEU A 19 -1.26 -14.74 -6.22
CA LEU A 19 -0.51 -14.68 -7.46
C LEU A 19 -1.31 -15.35 -8.59
N GLY A 20 -1.71 -14.57 -9.58
CA GLY A 20 -2.17 -15.05 -10.89
C GLY A 20 -3.68 -15.00 -11.10
N MET A 21 -4.12 -14.20 -12.09
CA MET A 21 -4.77 -14.71 -13.31
C MET A 21 -5.04 -13.54 -14.29
N VAL A 22 -4.63 -13.73 -15.55
CA VAL A 22 -5.31 -13.11 -16.70
C VAL A 22 -6.74 -13.64 -16.72
N MET A 23 -7.76 -12.77 -16.69
CA MET A 23 -9.01 -12.87 -17.47
C MET A 23 -9.90 -11.64 -17.24
N ALA A 24 -10.51 -11.17 -18.33
CA ALA A 24 -11.41 -10.04 -18.40
C ALA A 24 -12.86 -10.37 -17.97
N ALA A 25 -13.59 -9.30 -17.62
CA ALA A 25 -15.06 -9.12 -17.57
C ALA A 25 -15.85 -9.58 -16.33
N GLY A 26 -16.61 -8.64 -15.74
CA GLY A 26 -17.90 -8.92 -15.11
C GLY A 26 -18.08 -8.60 -13.62
N THR A 27 -18.42 -7.33 -13.33
CA THR A 27 -19.23 -6.82 -12.21
C THR A 27 -19.27 -7.57 -10.86
N THR A 28 -18.53 -7.05 -9.89
CA THR A 28 -18.90 -6.73 -8.49
C THR A 28 -17.72 -5.92 -7.97
N GLY A 29 -17.93 -4.87 -7.17
CA GLY A 29 -16.89 -3.88 -6.81
C GLY A 29 -15.55 -4.52 -6.43
N VAL A 30 -14.64 -4.62 -7.39
CA VAL A 30 -13.29 -5.10 -7.17
C VAL A 30 -12.52 -3.94 -6.59
N ALA A 31 -11.91 -4.16 -5.43
CA ALA A 31 -10.84 -3.28 -4.99
C ALA A 31 -9.87 -3.14 -6.17
N LEU A 32 -9.66 -1.92 -6.68
CA LEU A 32 -8.73 -1.68 -7.77
C LEU A 32 -7.33 -1.85 -7.19
N ALA A 33 -6.86 -3.08 -7.17
CA ALA A 33 -5.50 -3.38 -6.81
C ALA A 33 -4.67 -3.45 -8.09
N ALA A 34 -3.77 -2.49 -8.22
CA ALA A 34 -2.75 -2.50 -9.24
C ALA A 34 -1.48 -3.11 -8.64
N GLU A 35 -0.87 -4.00 -9.42
CA GLU A 35 0.50 -4.47 -9.18
C GLU A 35 1.41 -3.86 -10.24
N GLN A 36 2.54 -3.33 -9.80
CA GLN A 36 3.55 -2.73 -10.65
C GLN A 36 4.93 -3.25 -10.25
N PHE A 37 5.78 -3.44 -11.25
CA PHE A 37 7.18 -3.83 -11.07
C PHE A 37 8.05 -2.65 -11.49
N PRO A 38 8.63 -1.89 -10.53
CA PRO A 38 9.52 -0.77 -10.87
C PRO A 38 10.75 -1.24 -11.64
N GLU A 39 11.28 -0.39 -12.54
CA GLU A 39 12.48 -0.69 -13.33
C GLU A 39 13.72 -0.91 -12.46
N GLU A 40 13.76 -0.28 -11.29
CA GLU A 40 14.79 -0.46 -10.26
C GLU A 40 14.78 -1.85 -9.59
N GLY A 41 13.72 -2.64 -9.83
CA GLY A 41 13.44 -3.94 -9.23
C GLY A 41 12.35 -3.88 -8.15
N GLY A 42 11.91 -5.06 -7.71
CA GLY A 42 10.88 -5.20 -6.67
C GLY A 42 9.46 -5.32 -7.21
N SER A 43 8.51 -5.36 -6.29
CA SER A 43 7.09 -5.56 -6.54
C SER A 43 6.30 -4.58 -5.68
N TRP A 44 5.49 -3.75 -6.31
CA TRP A 44 4.66 -2.76 -5.66
C TRP A 44 3.18 -3.08 -5.89
N GLN A 45 2.44 -3.27 -4.82
CA GLN A 45 1.02 -3.58 -4.83
C GLN A 45 0.27 -2.45 -4.13
N TYR A 46 -0.66 -1.81 -4.83
CA TYR A 46 -1.41 -0.69 -4.28
C TYR A 46 -2.86 -0.73 -4.73
N GLY A 47 -3.75 -0.19 -3.93
CA GLY A 47 -5.16 -0.15 -4.27
C GLY A 47 -6.04 0.22 -3.12
N ASP A 48 -7.33 0.31 -3.41
CA ASP A 48 -8.35 0.58 -2.42
C ASP A 48 -9.64 -0.18 -2.70
N ASN A 49 -10.46 -0.31 -1.67
CA ASN A 49 -11.79 -0.90 -1.75
C ASN A 49 -12.89 0.11 -1.36
N GLY A 50 -12.67 1.41 -1.55
CA GLY A 50 -13.60 2.46 -1.11
C GLY A 50 -13.76 2.63 0.41
N PHE A 51 -13.17 1.78 1.25
CA PHE A 51 -13.18 1.96 2.72
C PHE A 51 -11.77 1.96 3.32
N CYS A 52 -10.82 1.42 2.56
CA CYS A 52 -9.42 1.43 2.91
C CYS A 52 -8.57 1.46 1.66
N ALA A 53 -7.49 2.23 1.71
CA ALA A 53 -6.42 2.27 0.72
C ALA A 53 -5.13 1.67 1.31
N TYR A 54 -4.38 0.95 0.50
CA TYR A 54 -3.13 0.31 0.89
C TYR A 54 -2.04 0.45 -0.19
N SER A 55 -0.79 0.41 0.25
CA SER A 55 0.42 0.45 -0.57
C SER A 55 1.45 -0.48 0.07
N ASN A 56 1.75 -1.59 -0.60
CA ASN A 56 2.70 -2.61 -0.16
C ASN A 56 3.85 -2.65 -1.16
N TYR A 57 5.09 -2.55 -0.68
CA TYR A 57 6.27 -2.58 -1.54
C TYR A 57 7.24 -3.63 -1.04
N TRP A 58 7.77 -4.43 -1.96
CA TRP A 58 8.81 -5.41 -1.70
C TRP A 58 9.98 -5.18 -2.62
N HIS A 59 11.19 -5.29 -2.08
CA HIS A 59 12.41 -5.23 -2.87
C HIS A 59 13.40 -6.29 -2.42
N ALA A 60 13.93 -7.08 -3.35
CA ALA A 60 14.83 -8.20 -3.07
C ALA A 60 16.16 -7.77 -2.43
N SER A 61 16.77 -6.71 -2.96
CA SER A 61 18.16 -6.35 -2.65
C SER A 61 18.33 -5.07 -1.82
N LYS A 62 17.37 -4.14 -1.85
CA LYS A 62 17.48 -2.81 -1.25
C LYS A 62 16.50 -2.63 -0.09
N THR A 63 16.88 -1.75 0.83
CA THR A 63 15.99 -1.27 1.88
C THR A 63 14.91 -0.40 1.22
N HIS A 64 13.69 -0.46 1.71
CA HIS A 64 12.57 0.20 1.03
C HIS A 64 11.43 0.50 1.99
N GLY A 65 10.50 1.34 1.56
CA GLY A 65 9.29 1.65 2.30
C GLY A 65 8.14 2.00 1.38
N SER A 66 6.93 1.93 1.92
CA SER A 66 5.71 2.34 1.24
C SER A 66 4.97 3.39 2.05
N SER A 67 4.13 4.14 1.38
CA SER A 67 3.24 5.12 2.01
C SER A 67 1.93 5.20 1.25
N VAL A 68 0.87 5.50 1.97
CA VAL A 68 -0.44 5.77 1.39
C VAL A 68 -1.09 6.91 2.16
N SER A 69 -1.73 7.81 1.42
CA SER A 69 -2.48 8.92 1.99
C SER A 69 -3.86 8.98 1.36
N ALA A 70 -4.86 9.33 2.16
CA ALA A 70 -6.23 9.50 1.72
C ALA A 70 -6.91 10.59 2.57
N GLY A 71 -7.31 11.68 1.93
CA GLY A 71 -7.79 12.88 2.62
C GLY A 71 -6.76 13.38 3.65
N ASN A 72 -7.17 13.49 4.92
CA ASN A 72 -6.31 13.96 6.01
C ASN A 72 -5.54 12.83 6.73
N LYS A 73 -5.55 11.61 6.20
CA LYS A 73 -4.90 10.44 6.82
C LYS A 73 -3.71 10.02 5.98
N THR A 74 -2.59 9.79 6.64
CA THR A 74 -1.37 9.27 6.00
C THR A 74 -0.83 8.13 6.84
N SER A 75 -0.41 7.06 6.18
CA SER A 75 0.29 5.93 6.76
C SER A 75 1.57 5.71 5.99
N THR A 76 2.68 5.64 6.71
CA THR A 76 4.01 5.49 6.15
C THR A 76 4.72 4.39 6.90
N SER A 77 5.25 3.41 6.17
CA SER A 77 6.11 2.40 6.77
C SER A 77 7.46 3.01 7.16
N ILE A 78 8.12 2.39 8.12
CA ILE A 78 9.55 2.56 8.30
C ILE A 78 10.31 2.00 7.08
N CYS A 79 11.61 2.30 6.98
CA CYS A 79 12.48 1.63 6.05
C CYS A 79 12.62 0.15 6.44
N THR A 80 12.02 -0.71 5.65
CA THR A 80 12.02 -2.16 5.81
C THR A 80 13.25 -2.74 5.12
N ALA A 81 13.89 -3.72 5.76
CA ALA A 81 15.06 -4.41 5.21
C ALA A 81 14.75 -5.10 3.86
N ARG A 82 15.80 -5.37 3.08
CA ARG A 82 15.72 -6.13 1.84
C ARG A 82 15.03 -7.50 2.04
N ASN A 83 14.40 -8.00 0.98
CA ASN A 83 13.71 -9.29 0.95
C ASN A 83 12.56 -9.42 1.97
N LYS A 84 12.00 -8.28 2.39
CA LYS A 84 10.82 -8.19 3.25
C LYS A 84 9.80 -7.28 2.58
N TRP A 85 8.55 -7.39 2.98
CA TRP A 85 7.50 -6.51 2.51
C TRP A 85 7.35 -5.33 3.46
N SER A 86 7.26 -4.15 2.87
CA SER A 86 6.74 -2.95 3.52
C SER A 86 5.23 -2.86 3.30
N TYR A 87 4.50 -2.48 4.35
CA TYR A 87 3.05 -2.35 4.35
C TYR A 87 2.65 -0.96 4.84
N ALA A 88 1.76 -0.30 4.11
CA ALA A 88 1.15 0.95 4.50
C ALA A 88 -0.34 0.91 4.13
N GLN A 89 -1.19 1.37 5.03
CA GLN A 89 -2.64 1.34 4.84
C GLN A 89 -3.33 2.42 5.67
N VAL A 90 -4.42 2.96 5.11
CA VAL A 90 -5.27 3.97 5.74
C VAL A 90 -6.74 3.62 5.50
N ASN A 91 -7.54 3.67 6.58
CA ASN A 91 -8.99 3.67 6.44
C ASN A 91 -9.43 5.03 5.90
N MET A 92 -10.25 5.03 4.85
CA MET A 92 -10.74 6.24 4.20
C MET A 92 -12.23 6.10 3.87
N PRO A 93 -13.01 7.20 3.88
CA PRO A 93 -14.34 7.18 3.28
C PRO A 93 -14.22 7.05 1.75
N GLY A 94 -15.14 6.32 1.10
CA GLY A 94 -15.06 5.96 -0.33
C GLY A 94 -15.17 7.09 -1.34
N THR A 95 -15.27 8.33 -0.85
CA THR A 95 -15.17 9.56 -1.65
C THR A 95 -13.76 10.13 -1.66
N SER A 96 -12.84 9.60 -0.87
CA SER A 96 -11.45 10.07 -0.80
C SER A 96 -10.65 9.49 -1.97
N ALA A 97 -9.92 10.34 -2.68
CA ALA A 97 -8.93 9.90 -3.65
C ALA A 97 -7.61 9.54 -2.92
N PRO A 98 -7.19 8.27 -2.91
CA PRO A 98 -5.94 7.87 -2.29
C PRO A 98 -4.73 8.19 -3.20
N ALA A 99 -3.60 8.51 -2.57
CA ALA A 99 -2.31 8.60 -3.22
C ALA A 99 -1.37 7.52 -2.64
N TYR A 100 -0.75 6.77 -3.54
CA TYR A 100 0.11 5.64 -3.21
C TYR A 100 1.56 5.97 -3.58
N HIS A 101 2.48 5.67 -2.67
CA HIS A 101 3.90 5.91 -2.87
C HIS A 101 4.72 4.70 -2.43
N TYR A 102 5.84 4.50 -3.11
CA TYR A 102 6.94 3.64 -2.70
C TYR A 102 8.23 4.45 -2.72
N ARG A 103 9.22 4.01 -1.94
CA ARG A 103 10.55 4.62 -1.94
C ARG A 103 11.61 3.58 -1.60
N LEU A 104 12.79 3.76 -2.16
CA LEU A 104 14.00 3.16 -1.62
C LEU A 104 14.46 3.91 -0.38
N CYS A 105 15.07 3.15 0.50
CA CYS A 105 15.97 3.63 1.53
C CYS A 105 17.37 3.02 1.23
#